data_AF-A0AAP5Z1S5-F1
#
_entry.id   AF-A0AAP5Z1S5-F1
#
_cell.length_a   1.000
_cell.length_b   1.000
_cell.length_c   1.000
_cell.angle_alpha   90.00
_cell.angle_beta   90.00
_cell.angle_gamma   90.00
#
_symmetry.space_group_name_H-M   'P 1'
#
loop_
_entity.id
_entity.type
_entity.pdbx_description
1 polymer ?
#
loop_
_entity_poly.entity_id
_entity_poly.type
_entity_poly.pdbx_seq_one_letter_code
_entity_poly.pdbx_strand_id
1 'polypeptide(L)'
;KLHDETPITAVSALKNQCNVWVETTLDIDFAIDPRDRDYIEVKPLPVASRVIRAIEQAGFTMVKADVEKGFLRGGSFASRSGIYQELEFRNSGFVSSKEIELSFILEGQMMHCLAEIDRSLSFSGDQYRSFTLPINATDAQVAAAVAPTLSL
;
A
#
# COMPACT_ATOMS: atom_id res chain seq x y z
N LYS A 1 -14.96 12.01 6.74
CA LYS A 1 -14.37 10.71 6.34
C LYS A 1 -13.18 11.02 5.45
N LEU A 2 -12.03 10.34 5.63
CA LEU A 2 -10.91 10.45 4.69
C LEU A 2 -11.29 9.87 3.32
N HIS A 3 -10.56 10.24 2.27
CA HIS A 3 -10.75 9.65 0.94
C HIS A 3 -10.35 8.17 0.97
N ASP A 4 -10.99 7.34 0.15
CA ASP A 4 -10.76 5.90 0.13
C ASP A 4 -9.33 5.53 -0.34
N GLU A 5 -8.66 6.44 -1.06
CA GLU A 5 -7.26 6.33 -1.51
C GLU A 5 -6.29 7.17 -0.65
N THR A 6 -6.70 7.63 0.54
CA THR A 6 -5.77 8.29 1.46
C THR A 6 -4.69 7.29 1.92
N PRO A 7 -3.38 7.60 1.76
CA PRO A 7 -2.30 6.69 2.10
C PRO A 7 -2.31 6.29 3.57
N ILE A 8 -1.96 5.04 3.85
CA ILE A 8 -1.80 4.53 5.21
C ILE A 8 -0.46 5.02 5.76
N THR A 9 -0.46 5.80 6.85
CA THR A 9 0.78 6.28 7.47
C THR A 9 1.20 5.43 8.68
N ALA A 10 0.27 4.70 9.30
CA ALA A 10 0.57 3.79 10.41
C ALA A 10 1.06 2.41 9.92
N VAL A 11 2.28 2.36 9.40
CA VAL A 11 2.94 1.13 8.93
C VAL A 11 4.31 0.92 9.57
N SER A 12 4.75 -0.34 9.61
CA SER A 12 6.02 -0.81 10.19
C SER A 12 7.23 -0.65 9.26
N ALA A 13 7.12 0.12 8.17
CA ALA A 13 8.20 0.29 7.19
C ALA A 13 9.47 0.86 7.81
N LEU A 14 10.63 0.28 7.48
CA LEU A 14 11.94 0.84 7.88
C LEU A 14 12.14 2.28 7.40
N LYS A 15 11.64 2.58 6.19
CA LYS A 15 11.61 3.93 5.61
C LYS A 15 10.19 4.30 5.21
N ASN A 16 9.43 4.85 6.15
CA ASN A 16 8.11 5.39 5.88
C ASN A 16 8.20 6.84 5.39
N GLN A 17 7.80 7.10 4.14
CA GLN A 17 7.78 8.42 3.51
C GLN A 17 6.34 8.94 3.31
N CYS A 18 5.33 8.16 3.69
CA CYS A 18 3.94 8.55 3.59
C CYS A 18 3.57 9.57 4.65
N ASN A 19 3.15 10.76 4.22
CA ASN A 19 2.71 11.83 5.09
C ASN A 19 1.33 12.30 4.67
N VAL A 20 0.43 12.46 5.64
CA VAL A 20 -0.91 13.03 5.44
C VAL A 20 -1.10 14.11 6.48
N TRP A 21 -1.63 15.26 6.08
CA TRP A 21 -1.90 16.38 6.97
C TRP A 21 -3.20 17.08 6.59
N VAL A 22 -3.76 17.81 7.56
CA VAL A 22 -4.80 18.81 7.33
C VAL A 22 -4.10 20.16 7.25
N GLU A 23 -4.34 20.91 6.18
CA GLU A 23 -3.80 22.25 6.00
C GLU A 23 -4.92 23.27 6.18
N THR A 24 -4.79 24.13 7.18
CA THR A 24 -5.70 25.26 7.37
C THR A 24 -5.06 26.48 6.72
N THR A 25 -5.79 27.10 5.79
CA THR A 25 -5.37 28.36 5.16
C THR A 25 -6.37 29.44 5.55
N LEU A 26 -5.86 30.57 6.02
CA LEU A 26 -6.66 31.76 6.31
C LEU A 26 -6.52 32.75 5.14
N ASP A 27 -7.64 33.06 4.48
CA ASP A 27 -7.68 34.00 3.36
C ASP A 27 -7.82 35.43 3.87
N ILE A 28 -6.68 36.11 4.09
CA ILE A 28 -6.61 37.52 4.48
C ILE A 28 -5.58 38.23 3.61
N ASP A 29 -5.98 39.34 2.99
CA ASP A 29 -5.09 40.25 2.29
C ASP A 29 -3.94 40.69 3.22
N PHE A 30 -2.69 40.42 2.83
CA PHE A 30 -1.43 40.74 3.54
C PHE A 30 -0.94 39.77 4.65
N ALA A 31 -1.48 38.57 4.78
CA ALA A 31 -0.89 37.58 5.70
C ALA A 31 0.47 37.03 5.17
N ILE A 32 1.52 37.11 5.98
CA ILE A 32 2.91 36.80 5.58
C ILE A 32 3.18 35.30 5.35
N ASP A 33 2.40 34.39 5.95
CA ASP A 33 2.17 32.99 5.55
C ASP A 33 1.33 32.31 6.65
N PRO A 34 -0.01 32.28 6.58
CA PRO A 34 -0.86 31.75 7.64
C PRO A 34 -1.13 30.24 7.46
N ARG A 35 -0.16 29.45 7.01
CA ARG A 35 -0.33 27.99 6.83
C ARG A 35 -0.02 27.25 8.12
N ASP A 36 -1.01 26.54 8.61
CA ASP A 36 -0.87 25.57 9.70
C ASP A 36 -1.08 24.15 9.16
N ARG A 37 -0.18 23.22 9.51
CA ARG A 37 -0.20 21.83 9.04
C ARG A 37 -0.26 20.87 10.22
N ASP A 38 -1.40 20.23 10.35
CA ASP A 38 -1.63 19.18 11.33
C ASP A 38 -1.44 17.80 10.70
N TYR A 39 -0.29 17.16 10.97
CA TYR A 39 -0.05 15.80 10.52
C TYR A 39 -0.98 14.80 11.22
N ILE A 40 -1.53 13.87 10.44
CA ILE A 40 -2.43 12.84 10.95
C ILE A 40 -1.91 11.43 10.68
N GLU A 41 -2.17 10.55 11.63
CA GLU A 41 -1.92 9.12 11.48
C GLU A 41 -3.14 8.46 10.80
N VAL A 42 -2.90 7.79 9.67
CA VAL A 42 -3.90 7.06 8.91
C VAL A 42 -3.64 5.58 9.10
N LYS A 43 -4.56 4.90 9.79
CA LYS A 43 -4.47 3.46 10.07
C LYS A 43 -4.99 2.63 8.90
N PRO A 44 -4.39 1.44 8.64
CA PRO A 44 -4.92 0.54 7.63
C PRO A 44 -6.32 0.05 8.02
N LEU A 45 -7.16 -0.20 7.01
CA LEU A 45 -8.38 -0.96 7.22
C LEU A 45 -8.05 -2.38 7.72
N PRO A 46 -8.92 -3.05 8.51
CA PRO A 46 -8.65 -4.37 9.05
C PRO A 46 -8.20 -5.41 8.01
N VAL A 47 -8.81 -5.42 6.82
CA VAL A 47 -8.39 -6.34 5.74
C VAL A 47 -6.99 -6.02 5.21
N ALA A 48 -6.63 -4.75 5.04
CA ALA A 48 -5.29 -4.35 4.59
C ALA A 48 -4.24 -4.71 5.65
N SER A 49 -4.54 -4.47 6.93
CA SER A 49 -3.67 -4.88 8.05
C SER A 49 -3.44 -6.39 8.08
N ARG A 50 -4.47 -7.21 7.78
CA ARG A 50 -4.32 -8.66 7.67
C ARG A 50 -3.44 -9.06 6.48
N VAL A 51 -3.59 -8.41 5.33
CA VAL A 51 -2.75 -8.68 4.15
C VAL A 51 -1.28 -8.37 4.45
N ILE A 52 -1.00 -7.18 5.02
CA ILE A 52 0.35 -6.78 5.44
C ILE A 52 0.93 -7.82 6.40
N ARG A 53 0.19 -8.17 7.45
CA ARG A 53 0.62 -9.16 8.45
C ARG A 53 0.86 -10.54 7.84
N ALA A 54 0.04 -10.98 6.89
CA ALA A 54 0.22 -12.27 6.22
C ALA A 54 1.54 -12.31 5.42
N ILE A 55 1.91 -11.21 4.77
CA ILE A 55 3.20 -11.08 4.05
C ILE A 55 4.37 -11.06 5.05
N GLU A 56 4.26 -10.30 6.14
CA GLU A 56 5.29 -10.27 7.19
C GLU A 56 5.49 -11.64 7.85
N GLN A 57 4.40 -12.37 8.12
CA GLN A 57 4.43 -13.73 8.67
C GLN A 57 5.06 -14.76 7.72
N ALA A 58 5.08 -14.46 6.42
CA ALA A 58 5.79 -15.27 5.42
C ALA A 58 7.31 -14.97 5.38
N GLY A 59 7.82 -14.13 6.29
CA GLY A 59 9.25 -13.83 6.43
C GLY A 59 9.72 -12.62 5.64
N PHE A 60 8.80 -11.81 5.11
CA PHE A 60 9.14 -10.54 4.49
C PHE A 60 9.21 -9.42 5.53
N THR A 61 10.04 -8.42 5.29
CA THR A 61 10.11 -7.19 6.09
C THR A 61 9.71 -6.01 5.21
N MET A 62 8.84 -5.14 5.71
CA MET A 62 8.49 -3.89 5.02
C MET A 62 9.66 -2.92 5.09
N VAL A 63 10.30 -2.63 3.97
CA VAL A 63 11.51 -1.80 3.90
C VAL A 63 11.21 -0.34 3.56
N LYS A 64 10.15 -0.09 2.80
CA LYS A 64 9.76 1.26 2.35
C LYS A 64 8.24 1.36 2.24
N ALA A 65 7.72 2.55 2.49
CA ALA A 65 6.35 2.91 2.17
C ALA A 65 6.31 4.35 1.62
N ASP A 66 5.79 4.54 0.43
CA ASP A 66 5.72 5.86 -0.21
C ASP A 66 4.50 6.02 -1.13
N VAL A 67 4.36 7.23 -1.66
CA VAL A 67 3.25 7.63 -2.51
C VAL A 67 3.81 8.02 -3.86
N GLU A 68 3.39 7.31 -4.88
CA GLU A 68 3.81 7.54 -6.25
C GLU A 68 2.75 8.29 -7.04
N LYS A 69 3.21 9.06 -8.04
CA LYS A 69 2.32 9.76 -8.96
C LYS A 69 1.93 8.83 -10.10
N GLY A 70 0.65 8.50 -10.21
CA GLY A 70 0.17 7.66 -11.29
C GLY A 70 -1.22 7.08 -11.03
N PHE A 71 -1.60 6.14 -11.87
CA PHE A 71 -2.85 5.41 -11.73
C PHE A 71 -2.56 3.91 -11.78
N LEU A 72 -3.17 3.20 -10.84
CA LEU A 72 -3.16 1.75 -10.82
C LEU A 72 -4.34 1.22 -11.61
N ARG A 73 -4.11 0.14 -12.36
CA ARG A 73 -5.16 -0.54 -13.11
C ARG A 73 -5.01 -2.05 -12.98
N GLY A 74 -6.01 -2.69 -12.40
CA GLY A 74 -6.16 -4.15 -12.41
C GLY A 74 -7.25 -4.59 -13.38
N GLY A 75 -7.53 -5.90 -13.40
CA GLY A 75 -8.46 -6.48 -14.36
C GLY A 75 -9.85 -5.82 -14.38
N SER A 76 -10.42 -5.55 -13.20
CA SER A 76 -11.77 -4.95 -13.06
C SER A 76 -11.80 -3.70 -12.18
N PHE A 77 -10.64 -3.14 -11.81
CA PHE A 77 -10.54 -2.03 -10.87
C PHE A 77 -9.47 -1.03 -11.30
N ALA A 78 -9.61 0.23 -10.88
CA ALA A 78 -8.63 1.29 -11.15
C ALA A 78 -8.65 2.35 -10.05
N SER A 79 -7.50 2.96 -9.77
CA SER A 79 -7.42 4.12 -8.87
C SER A 79 -7.89 5.40 -9.57
N ARG A 80 -8.18 6.46 -8.79
CA ARG A 80 -8.82 7.69 -9.29
C ARG A 80 -8.11 8.97 -8.87
N SER A 81 -7.32 8.97 -7.81
CA SER A 81 -6.72 10.19 -7.24
C SER A 81 -5.50 10.71 -8.01
N GLY A 82 -4.93 9.93 -8.93
CA GLY A 82 -3.69 10.27 -9.63
C GLY A 82 -2.43 10.09 -8.78
N ILE A 83 -2.59 9.47 -7.61
CA ILE A 83 -1.52 8.93 -6.77
C ILE A 83 -1.88 7.50 -6.36
N TYR A 84 -0.90 6.76 -5.88
CA TYR A 84 -1.12 5.48 -5.22
C TYR A 84 -0.01 5.21 -4.19
N GLN A 85 -0.30 4.37 -3.21
CA GLN A 85 0.65 4.00 -2.17
C GLN A 85 1.29 2.66 -2.48
N GLU A 86 2.62 2.61 -2.40
CA GLU A 86 3.40 1.38 -2.47
C GLU A 86 3.93 1.02 -1.08
N LEU A 87 3.70 -0.24 -0.68
CA LEU A 87 4.34 -0.86 0.48
C LEU A 87 5.33 -1.89 -0.05
N GLU A 88 6.62 -1.60 0.10
CA GLU A 88 7.71 -2.43 -0.41
C GLU A 88 8.17 -3.41 0.67
N PHE A 89 8.14 -4.69 0.34
CA PHE A 89 8.52 -5.79 1.21
C PHE A 89 9.69 -6.55 0.60
N ARG A 90 10.71 -6.86 1.41
CA ARG A 90 11.84 -7.69 1.00
C ARG A 90 12.00 -8.92 1.87
N ASN A 91 12.41 -10.01 1.23
CA ASN A 91 12.90 -11.21 1.91
C ASN A 91 14.34 -11.48 1.47
N SER A 92 15.26 -11.42 2.43
CA SER A 92 16.69 -11.70 2.23
C SER A 92 16.96 -13.20 2.39
N GLY A 93 16.70 -13.98 1.33
CA GLY A 93 17.08 -15.38 1.27
C GLY A 93 18.58 -15.56 1.00
N PHE A 94 19.14 -16.70 1.44
CA PHE A 94 20.57 -17.03 1.23
C PHE A 94 20.98 -17.14 -0.25
N VAL A 95 20.03 -17.38 -1.15
CA VAL A 95 20.27 -17.68 -2.58
C VAL A 95 19.67 -16.64 -3.52
N SER A 96 18.54 -16.02 -3.15
CA SER A 96 17.87 -14.99 -3.95
C SER A 96 17.08 -14.05 -3.05
N SER A 97 17.12 -12.75 -3.34
CA SER A 97 16.20 -11.78 -2.76
C SER A 97 14.90 -11.75 -3.55
N LYS A 98 13.78 -11.63 -2.84
CA LYS A 98 12.47 -11.36 -3.44
C LYS A 98 11.94 -10.04 -2.93
N GLU A 99 11.30 -9.30 -3.81
CA GLU A 99 10.66 -8.03 -3.51
C GLU A 99 9.17 -8.14 -3.86
N ILE A 100 8.33 -7.59 -2.99
CA ILE A 100 6.89 -7.44 -3.23
C ILE A 100 6.56 -5.98 -3.02
N GLU A 101 6.09 -5.31 -4.06
CA GLU A 101 5.51 -3.98 -3.96
C GLU A 101 4.00 -4.12 -3.96
N LEU A 102 3.37 -3.74 -2.85
CA LEU A 102 1.94 -3.92 -2.63
C LEU A 102 1.22 -2.58 -2.63
N SER A 103 0.18 -2.49 -3.44
CA SER A 103 -0.76 -1.38 -3.46
C SER A 103 -2.18 -1.82 -3.15
N PHE A 104 -2.96 -0.92 -2.53
CA PHE A 104 -4.37 -1.14 -2.19
C PHE A 104 -5.28 -0.13 -2.91
N ILE A 105 -6.43 -0.60 -3.38
CA ILE A 105 -7.54 0.24 -3.85
C ILE A 105 -8.82 -0.21 -3.15
N LEU A 106 -9.46 0.71 -2.43
CA LEU A 106 -10.76 0.47 -1.83
C LEU A 106 -11.87 0.90 -2.79
N GLU A 107 -12.74 -0.03 -3.19
CA GLU A 107 -13.94 0.24 -3.99
C GLU A 107 -15.18 -0.33 -3.28
N GLY A 108 -15.94 0.55 -2.64
CA GLY A 108 -17.11 0.18 -1.86
C GLY A 108 -16.75 -0.76 -0.69
N GLN A 109 -17.23 -2.00 -0.76
CA GLN A 109 -16.99 -3.03 0.27
C GLN A 109 -15.88 -4.00 -0.11
N MET A 110 -15.10 -3.70 -1.16
CA MET A 110 -14.04 -4.55 -1.68
C MET A 110 -12.69 -3.82 -1.61
N MET A 111 -11.68 -4.54 -1.15
CA MET A 111 -10.27 -4.15 -1.18
C MET A 111 -9.60 -4.89 -2.34
N HIS A 112 -9.18 -4.15 -3.36
CA HIS A 112 -8.35 -4.66 -4.44
C HIS A 112 -6.88 -4.51 -4.04
N CYS A 113 -6.12 -5.57 -4.21
CA CYS A 113 -4.69 -5.61 -3.95
C CYS A 113 -3.98 -5.85 -5.27
N LEU A 114 -2.98 -5.02 -5.58
CA LEU A 114 -2.06 -5.22 -6.69
C LEU A 114 -0.67 -5.42 -6.11
N ALA A 115 -0.06 -6.56 -6.43
CA ALA A 115 1.28 -6.92 -6.02
C ALA A 115 2.16 -7.03 -7.27
N GLU A 116 3.21 -6.24 -7.31
CA GLU A 116 4.33 -6.43 -8.23
C GLU A 116 5.40 -7.28 -7.53
N ILE A 117 5.96 -8.25 -8.25
CA ILE A 117 6.94 -9.18 -7.71
C ILE A 117 8.19 -9.10 -8.58
N ASP A 118 9.28 -8.59 -8.00
CA ASP A 118 10.60 -8.64 -8.62
C ASP A 118 11.46 -9.74 -7.99
N ARG A 119 12.18 -10.45 -8.86
CA ARG A 119 13.27 -11.36 -8.51
C ARG A 119 14.55 -10.77 -9.10
N SER A 120 15.51 -10.47 -8.24
CA SER A 120 16.85 -9.94 -8.58
C SER A 120 17.69 -10.80 -9.56
N LEU A 121 17.17 -11.93 -10.05
CA LEU A 121 17.80 -12.86 -10.99
C LEU A 121 16.96 -13.11 -12.28
N SER A 122 15.92 -12.33 -12.54
CA SER A 122 15.01 -12.56 -13.67
C SER A 122 15.38 -11.74 -14.92
N PHE A 123 15.62 -12.42 -16.05
CA PHE A 123 15.63 -11.82 -17.40
C PHE A 123 14.20 -11.61 -17.97
N SER A 124 13.17 -11.91 -17.18
CA SER A 124 11.75 -11.80 -17.53
C SER A 124 11.15 -10.65 -16.71
N GLY A 125 10.49 -9.71 -17.38
CA GLY A 125 9.95 -8.50 -16.75
C GLY A 125 8.96 -8.74 -15.59
N ASP A 126 8.61 -7.64 -14.94
CA ASP A 126 7.88 -7.60 -13.67
C ASP A 126 6.60 -8.43 -13.68
N GLN A 127 6.41 -9.26 -12.64
CA GLN A 127 5.24 -10.11 -12.53
C GLN A 127 4.18 -9.46 -11.64
N TYR A 128 3.09 -9.05 -12.26
CA TYR A 128 1.93 -8.52 -11.54
C TYR A 128 0.95 -9.63 -11.13
N ARG A 129 0.47 -9.53 -9.88
CA ARG A 129 -0.65 -10.30 -9.34
C ARG A 129 -1.68 -9.36 -8.77
N SER A 130 -2.95 -9.65 -9.02
CA SER A 130 -4.04 -8.95 -8.35
C SER A 130 -5.00 -9.93 -7.70
N PHE A 131 -5.54 -9.54 -6.56
CA PHE A 131 -6.59 -10.25 -5.86
C PHE A 131 -7.53 -9.26 -5.19
N THR A 132 -8.74 -9.70 -4.89
CA THR A 132 -9.79 -8.85 -4.32
C THR A 132 -10.39 -9.54 -3.11
N LEU A 133 -10.54 -8.79 -2.03
CA LEU A 133 -11.05 -9.26 -0.76
C LEU A 133 -12.21 -8.37 -0.29
N PRO A 134 -13.28 -8.91 0.28
CA PRO A 134 -14.25 -8.07 0.97
C PRO A 134 -13.61 -7.42 2.21
N ILE A 135 -14.05 -6.23 2.62
CA ILE A 135 -13.45 -5.51 3.76
C ILE A 135 -13.52 -6.28 5.10
N ASN A 136 -14.43 -7.26 5.19
CA ASN A 136 -14.62 -8.14 6.34
C ASN A 136 -13.93 -9.50 6.17
N ALA A 137 -13.03 -9.66 5.19
CA ALA A 137 -12.32 -10.90 4.96
C ALA A 137 -11.60 -11.39 6.22
N THR A 138 -11.75 -12.69 6.47
CA THR A 138 -11.11 -13.42 7.56
C THR A 138 -9.63 -13.67 7.29
N ASP A 139 -8.85 -13.98 8.32
CA ASP A 139 -7.43 -14.33 8.16
C ASP A 139 -7.22 -15.51 7.22
N ALA A 140 -8.12 -16.50 7.22
CA ALA A 140 -8.06 -17.65 6.32
C ALA A 140 -8.27 -17.25 4.85
N GLN A 141 -9.23 -16.36 4.57
CA GLN A 141 -9.46 -15.84 3.22
C GLN A 141 -8.29 -14.99 2.74
N VAL A 142 -7.72 -14.17 3.62
CA VAL A 142 -6.53 -13.37 3.33
C VAL A 142 -5.34 -14.28 3.02
N ALA A 143 -5.06 -15.27 3.87
CA ALA A 143 -3.97 -16.22 3.66
C ALA A 143 -4.11 -16.96 2.32
N ALA A 144 -5.32 -17.42 1.98
CA ALA A 144 -5.60 -18.07 0.70
C ALA A 144 -5.37 -17.15 -0.51
N ALA A 145 -5.73 -15.86 -0.39
CA ALA A 145 -5.55 -14.88 -1.46
C ALA A 145 -4.08 -14.44 -1.64
N VAL A 146 -3.31 -14.36 -0.55
CA VAL A 146 -1.91 -13.93 -0.54
C VAL A 146 -0.95 -15.06 -0.93
N ALA A 147 -1.28 -16.32 -0.63
CA ALA A 147 -0.38 -17.46 -0.87
C ALA A 147 0.19 -17.56 -2.30
N PRO A 148 -0.58 -17.33 -3.38
CA PRO A 148 -0.04 -17.34 -4.74
C PRO A 148 1.04 -16.28 -4.99
N THR A 149 0.93 -15.10 -4.37
CA THR A 149 1.91 -14.02 -4.46
C THR A 149 3.24 -14.41 -3.80
N LEU A 150 3.19 -15.15 -2.69
CA LEU A 150 4.39 -15.56 -1.94
C LEU A 150 5.17 -16.72 -2.59
N SER A 151 4.49 -17.53 -3.41
CA SER A 151 5.05 -18.75 -4.01
C SER A 151 5.94 -18.49 -5.23
N LEU A 152 5.85 -17.30 -5.81
CA LEU A 152 6.71 -16.78 -6.87
C LEU A 152 7.96 -16.22 -6.21
#